data_AF-A0A976IT64-F1
#
_entry.id   AF-A0A976IT64-F1
#
_cell.length_a   1.000
_cell.length_b   1.000
_cell.length_c   1.000
_cell.angle_alpha   90.00
_cell.angle_beta   90.00
_cell.angle_gamma   90.00
#
_symmetry.space_group_name_H-M   'P 1'
#
loop_
_entity.id
_entity.type
_entity.pdbx_description
1 polymer ?
#
loop_
_entity_poly.entity_id
_entity_poly.type
_entity_poly.pdbx_seq_one_letter_code
_entity_poly.pdbx_strand_id
1 'polypeptide(L)'
;MMKLRLLVRNLTWLCASILLAACGGDNQPDPDPPYQQQFNPYLPLAVGASLSYQDTNVGAIDSMHILNEELSQQTGNDIYEVTMDSGDRTFSFFFSSDANRIRLYGIDGPIAITSGNIAFELDELRFDNPITLQSSTSASGGTTLASAVISAGGSSSTLNNINVTYQTVNVDSVYNGQYGTLPVRAALLNAAVTASVSILGATYNIDETLSNSLLFAKGIGIVRHSGTYVSTDYTYNSELTGLNNLPRSVWFNYNNGNPQLASGSSSIFQINGQGTISSNDYRLANLDNINALGWIRVQEGSGRYTVSMPGGGSLPTSSTSVEAVFEHRVTGRRISANVTLLVP
;
A
#
# COMPACT_ATOMS: atom_id res chain seq x y z
N MET A 1 59.35 -32.26 -29.33
CA MET A 1 59.52 -30.92 -28.72
C MET A 1 58.82 -29.85 -29.57
N MET A 2 57.48 -29.78 -29.52
CA MET A 2 56.69 -28.80 -30.28
C MET A 2 55.37 -28.49 -29.54
N LYS A 3 55.44 -28.23 -28.23
CA LYS A 3 54.26 -27.91 -27.40
C LYS A 3 54.48 -26.81 -26.35
N LEU A 4 55.59 -26.06 -26.40
CA LEU A 4 55.85 -24.95 -25.47
C LEU A 4 55.83 -23.55 -26.11
N ARG A 5 55.75 -23.45 -27.45
CA ARG A 5 55.74 -22.15 -28.17
C ARG A 5 54.34 -21.60 -28.51
N LEU A 6 53.27 -22.39 -28.34
CA LEU A 6 51.90 -21.92 -28.57
C LEU A 6 51.25 -21.26 -27.35
N LEU A 7 51.74 -21.56 -26.13
CA LEU A 7 51.13 -21.03 -24.90
C LEU A 7 51.56 -19.56 -24.61
N VAL A 8 52.75 -19.16 -25.05
CA VAL A 8 53.30 -17.82 -24.78
C VAL A 8 52.73 -16.75 -25.73
N ARG A 9 52.21 -17.15 -26.89
CA ARG A 9 51.66 -16.24 -27.91
C ARG A 9 50.18 -15.89 -27.70
N ASN A 10 49.43 -16.75 -26.99
CA ASN A 10 48.04 -16.46 -26.60
C ASN A 10 47.94 -15.66 -25.29
N LEU A 11 48.95 -15.69 -24.42
CA LEU A 11 48.94 -14.92 -23.18
C LEU A 11 49.37 -13.44 -23.39
N THR A 12 50.15 -13.16 -24.43
CA THR A 12 50.52 -11.79 -24.80
C THR A 12 49.40 -11.04 -25.54
N TRP A 13 48.46 -11.76 -26.18
CA TRP A 13 47.25 -11.16 -26.75
C TRP A 13 46.15 -10.92 -25.70
N LEU A 14 46.12 -11.65 -24.59
CA LEU A 14 45.12 -11.43 -23.53
C LEU A 14 45.47 -10.23 -22.63
N CYS A 15 46.76 -9.92 -22.44
CA CYS A 15 47.20 -8.75 -21.65
C CYS A 15 47.24 -7.43 -22.45
N ALA A 16 47.27 -7.47 -23.79
CA ALA A 16 47.18 -6.27 -24.62
C ALA A 16 45.73 -5.74 -24.78
N SER A 17 44.73 -6.60 -24.59
CA SER A 17 43.31 -6.22 -24.63
C SER A 17 42.80 -5.56 -23.35
N ILE A 18 43.56 -5.66 -22.25
CA ILE A 18 43.15 -5.12 -20.93
C ILE A 18 43.82 -3.75 -20.66
N LEU A 19 44.71 -3.28 -21.53
CA LEU A 19 45.46 -2.02 -21.35
C LEU A 19 45.21 -0.95 -22.44
N LEU A 20 44.20 -1.14 -23.31
CA LEU A 20 43.86 -0.18 -24.39
C LEU A 20 42.42 0.39 -24.33
N ALA A 21 41.69 0.21 -23.22
CA ALA A 21 40.46 0.93 -22.93
C ALA A 21 40.64 1.88 -21.74
N ALA A 22 41.67 2.72 -21.81
CA ALA A 22 41.85 3.88 -20.94
C ALA A 22 42.29 5.07 -21.80
N CYS A 23 41.44 5.40 -22.77
CA CYS A 23 41.46 6.69 -23.46
C CYS A 23 40.04 7.24 -23.35
N GLY A 24 39.93 8.45 -22.82
CA GLY A 24 38.69 9.06 -22.36
C GLY A 24 37.61 9.07 -23.43
N GLY A 25 36.54 8.34 -23.15
CA GLY A 25 35.19 8.76 -23.50
C GLY A 25 34.48 8.90 -22.17
N ASP A 26 34.03 10.11 -21.85
CA ASP A 26 32.96 10.28 -20.88
C ASP A 26 31.77 9.49 -21.43
N ASN A 27 31.68 8.20 -21.06
CA ASN A 27 30.44 7.48 -21.18
C ASN A 27 29.50 8.27 -20.28
N GLN A 28 28.63 9.08 -20.89
CA GLN A 28 27.48 9.61 -20.18
C GLN A 28 26.91 8.42 -19.40
N PRO A 29 26.64 8.58 -18.08
CA PRO A 29 25.97 7.52 -17.35
C PRO A 29 24.77 7.10 -18.18
N ASP A 30 24.67 5.80 -18.45
CA ASP A 30 23.52 5.27 -19.19
C ASP A 30 22.26 5.87 -18.55
N PRO A 31 21.32 6.39 -19.36
CA PRO A 31 20.12 6.99 -18.81
C PRO A 31 19.46 5.97 -17.89
N ASP A 32 19.12 6.41 -16.67
CA ASP A 32 18.44 5.56 -15.71
C ASP A 32 17.23 4.92 -16.41
N PRO A 33 16.99 3.61 -16.21
CA PRO A 33 15.86 2.94 -16.83
C PRO A 33 14.57 3.67 -16.46
N PRO A 34 13.58 3.73 -17.38
CA PRO A 34 12.34 4.43 -17.12
C PRO A 34 11.67 3.87 -15.87
N TYR A 35 11.03 4.77 -15.10
CA TYR A 35 10.34 4.39 -13.88
C TYR A 35 9.29 3.30 -14.13
N GLN A 36 9.41 2.19 -13.41
CA GLN A 36 8.40 1.15 -13.35
C GLN A 36 7.71 1.19 -11.98
N GLN A 37 6.39 1.38 -12.03
CA GLN A 37 5.52 1.27 -10.87
C GLN A 37 5.62 -0.17 -10.31
N GLN A 38 5.93 -0.30 -9.03
CA GLN A 38 6.02 -1.61 -8.34
C GLN A 38 4.75 -1.92 -7.57
N PHE A 39 4.30 -0.98 -6.73
CA PHE A 39 3.08 -1.08 -5.94
C PHE A 39 1.93 -0.32 -6.57
N ASN A 40 0.70 -0.67 -6.24
CA ASN A 40 -0.44 0.13 -6.63
C ASN A 40 -0.30 1.54 -6.01
N PRO A 41 -0.46 2.63 -6.77
CA PRO A 41 -0.37 3.99 -6.21
C PRO A 41 -1.33 4.24 -5.05
N TYR A 42 -2.44 3.50 -4.98
CA TYR A 42 -3.43 3.61 -3.90
C TYR A 42 -3.10 2.79 -2.65
N LEU A 43 -2.16 1.85 -2.72
CA LEU A 43 -1.65 1.13 -1.56
C LEU A 43 -0.14 0.90 -1.74
N PRO A 44 0.67 1.96 -1.63
CA PRO A 44 2.12 1.81 -1.60
C PRO A 44 2.51 1.13 -0.29
N LEU A 45 3.05 -0.07 -0.39
CA LEU A 45 3.50 -0.83 0.77
C LEU A 45 4.99 -0.58 0.97
N ALA A 46 5.35 -0.10 2.17
CA ALA A 46 6.72 0.13 2.57
C ALA A 46 6.91 -0.44 3.97
N VAL A 47 7.94 -1.26 4.16
CA VAL A 47 8.23 -1.89 5.46
C VAL A 47 8.51 -0.81 6.50
N GLY A 48 7.84 -0.90 7.65
CA GLY A 48 7.97 0.07 8.75
C GLY A 48 7.24 1.40 8.51
N ALA A 49 6.46 1.51 7.42
CA ALA A 49 5.47 2.57 7.28
C ALA A 49 4.44 2.45 8.40
N SER A 50 4.11 3.59 9.02
CA SER A 50 3.12 3.64 10.08
C SER A 50 2.15 4.80 9.86
N LEU A 51 0.87 4.50 10.11
CA LEU A 51 -0.23 5.44 10.02
C LEU A 51 -0.98 5.41 11.35
N SER A 52 -1.35 6.58 11.86
CA SER A 52 -2.21 6.68 13.05
C SER A 52 -3.63 6.98 12.62
N TYR A 53 -4.58 6.30 13.25
CA TYR A 53 -6.01 6.49 13.04
C TYR A 53 -6.71 6.81 14.36
N GLN A 54 -7.91 7.36 14.23
CA GLN A 54 -8.87 7.48 15.31
C GLN A 54 -10.14 6.75 14.90
N ASP A 55 -10.61 5.89 15.78
CA ASP A 55 -11.87 5.17 15.67
C ASP A 55 -12.80 5.59 16.81
N THR A 56 -14.09 5.72 16.53
CA THR A 56 -15.09 6.17 17.50
C THR A 56 -15.44 5.12 18.56
N ASN A 57 -15.22 3.84 18.25
CA ASN A 57 -15.56 2.68 19.07
C ASN A 57 -14.35 2.15 19.84
N VAL A 58 -13.16 2.17 19.24
CA VAL A 58 -11.95 1.59 19.85
C VAL A 58 -10.87 2.60 20.24
N GLY A 59 -11.03 3.87 19.86
CA GLY A 59 -10.09 4.93 20.24
C GLY A 59 -8.95 5.12 19.24
N ALA A 60 -7.77 5.50 19.74
CA ALA A 60 -6.59 5.68 18.90
C ALA A 60 -6.07 4.32 18.41
N ILE A 61 -5.67 4.26 17.15
CA ILE A 61 -5.15 3.06 16.51
C ILE A 61 -3.80 3.39 15.89
N ASP A 62 -2.79 2.60 16.22
CA ASP A 62 -1.52 2.66 15.52
C ASP A 62 -1.43 1.51 14.53
N SER A 63 -1.09 1.84 13.28
CA SER A 63 -0.92 0.87 12.22
C SER A 63 0.52 0.80 11.78
N MET A 64 0.95 -0.41 11.42
CA MET A 64 2.27 -0.68 10.90
C MET A 64 2.20 -1.69 9.75
N HIS A 65 3.02 -1.46 8.73
CA HIS A 65 3.16 -2.38 7.61
C HIS A 65 4.38 -3.28 7.83
N ILE A 66 4.15 -4.60 7.87
CA ILE A 66 5.17 -5.62 8.08
C ILE A 66 5.14 -6.58 6.90
N LEU A 67 6.30 -6.94 6.34
CA LEU A 67 6.37 -8.01 5.35
C LEU A 67 6.13 -9.35 6.04
N ASN A 68 5.09 -10.09 5.65
CA ASN A 68 4.83 -11.42 6.15
C ASN A 68 5.62 -12.43 5.31
N GLU A 69 6.83 -12.78 5.74
CA GLU A 69 7.75 -13.62 4.99
C GLU A 69 7.18 -15.03 4.71
N GLU A 70 6.48 -15.61 5.68
CA GLU A 70 5.91 -16.96 5.57
C GLU A 70 4.85 -17.02 4.48
N LEU A 71 3.83 -16.17 4.55
CA LEU A 71 2.75 -16.12 3.55
C LEU A 71 3.27 -15.65 2.19
N SER A 72 4.30 -14.79 2.18
CA SER A 72 4.96 -14.37 0.94
C SER A 72 5.65 -15.54 0.23
N GLN A 73 6.39 -16.36 0.98
CA GLN A 73 7.03 -17.57 0.45
C GLN A 73 6.02 -18.59 -0.06
N GLN A 74 4.93 -18.79 0.68
CA GLN A 74 3.87 -19.74 0.31
C GLN A 74 3.15 -19.33 -0.97
N THR A 75 2.89 -18.03 -1.16
CA THR A 75 2.12 -17.52 -2.29
C THR A 75 2.97 -17.08 -3.48
N GLY A 76 4.28 -16.92 -3.29
CA GLY A 76 5.21 -16.41 -4.29
C GLY A 76 5.03 -14.91 -4.61
N ASN A 77 4.37 -14.15 -3.75
CA ASN A 77 4.14 -12.72 -3.88
C ASN A 77 4.50 -12.01 -2.57
N ASP A 78 4.94 -10.76 -2.62
CA ASP A 78 5.18 -9.99 -1.40
C ASP A 78 3.84 -9.67 -0.72
N ILE A 79 3.61 -10.27 0.45
CA ILE A 79 2.42 -10.08 1.27
C ILE A 79 2.78 -9.25 2.50
N TYR A 80 2.06 -8.16 2.70
CA TYR A 80 2.24 -7.28 3.83
C TYR A 80 1.06 -7.41 4.77
N GLU A 81 1.37 -7.61 6.05
CA GLU A 81 0.44 -7.43 7.13
C GLU A 81 0.31 -5.93 7.43
N VAL A 82 -0.93 -5.45 7.43
CA VAL A 82 -1.32 -4.12 7.87
C VAL A 82 -2.13 -4.29 9.14
N THR A 83 -1.45 -4.23 10.28
CA THR A 83 -2.05 -4.31 11.61
C THR A 83 -2.69 -2.97 11.96
N MET A 84 -3.87 -3.00 12.55
CA MET A 84 -4.56 -1.89 13.18
C MET A 84 -4.68 -2.23 14.66
N ASP A 85 -3.67 -1.83 15.44
CA ASP A 85 -3.58 -2.16 16.87
C ASP A 85 -4.44 -1.18 17.68
N SER A 86 -5.41 -1.73 18.40
CA SER A 86 -6.28 -1.01 19.32
C SER A 86 -6.35 -1.71 20.70
N GLY A 87 -5.30 -2.44 21.06
CA GLY A 87 -5.27 -3.32 22.23
C GLY A 87 -6.06 -4.61 21.98
N ASP A 88 -7.12 -4.84 22.78
CA ASP A 88 -7.91 -6.09 22.75
C ASP A 88 -8.71 -6.29 21.45
N ARG A 89 -8.75 -5.29 20.56
CA ARG A 89 -9.42 -5.31 19.26
C ARG A 89 -8.44 -5.10 18.10
N THR A 90 -7.22 -5.60 18.26
CA THR A 90 -6.23 -5.62 17.18
C THR A 90 -6.79 -6.38 15.99
N PHE A 91 -6.61 -5.80 14.81
CA PHE A 91 -7.13 -6.33 13.56
C PHE A 91 -6.07 -6.23 12.48
N SER A 92 -5.78 -7.30 11.75
CA SER A 92 -4.78 -7.28 10.67
C SER A 92 -5.38 -7.63 9.33
N PHE A 93 -4.95 -6.92 8.29
CA PHE A 93 -5.21 -7.28 6.90
C PHE A 93 -3.93 -7.78 6.24
N PHE A 94 -4.05 -8.81 5.39
CA PHE A 94 -2.92 -9.31 4.60
C PHE A 94 -3.10 -8.91 3.14
N PHE A 95 -2.28 -7.97 2.68
CA PHE A 95 -2.38 -7.43 1.32
C PHE A 95 -1.20 -7.81 0.44
N SER A 96 -1.46 -8.04 -0.84
CA SER A 96 -0.46 -7.81 -1.89
C SER A 96 -0.85 -6.57 -2.68
N SER A 97 0.13 -5.76 -3.07
CA SER A 97 -0.07 -4.60 -3.93
C SER A 97 0.88 -4.70 -5.12
N ASP A 98 0.34 -4.85 -6.32
CA ASP A 98 1.09 -4.72 -7.57
C ASP A 98 0.65 -3.44 -8.29
N ALA A 99 1.41 -3.01 -9.30
CA ALA A 99 1.15 -1.77 -10.04
C ALA A 99 -0.32 -1.57 -10.48
N ASN A 100 -1.07 -2.66 -10.69
CA ASN A 100 -2.41 -2.63 -11.25
C ASN A 100 -3.50 -3.11 -10.28
N ARG A 101 -3.14 -3.79 -9.18
CA ARG A 101 -4.11 -4.47 -8.31
C ARG A 101 -3.75 -4.40 -6.84
N ILE A 102 -4.79 -4.32 -6.01
CA ILE A 102 -4.71 -4.55 -4.57
C ILE A 102 -5.51 -5.82 -4.29
N ARG A 103 -4.88 -6.77 -3.58
CA ARG A 103 -5.48 -8.06 -3.25
C ARG A 103 -5.42 -8.31 -1.75
N LEU A 104 -6.48 -8.91 -1.21
CA LEU A 104 -6.61 -9.31 0.18
C LEU A 104 -6.50 -10.83 0.29
N TYR A 105 -5.51 -11.30 1.05
CA TYR A 105 -5.22 -12.71 1.30
C TYR A 105 -5.83 -13.23 2.58
N GLY A 106 -6.13 -12.34 3.53
CA GLY A 106 -6.66 -12.75 4.80
C GLY A 106 -6.92 -11.59 5.74
N ILE A 107 -7.59 -11.92 6.83
CA ILE A 107 -7.98 -11.04 7.91
C ILE A 107 -7.69 -11.78 9.21
N ASP A 108 -7.06 -11.10 10.18
CA ASP A 108 -6.94 -11.58 11.56
C ASP A 108 -7.75 -10.73 12.51
N GLY A 109 -8.35 -11.42 13.47
CA GLY A 109 -9.14 -10.88 14.55
C GLY A 109 -8.36 -10.72 15.86
N PRO A 110 -9.07 -10.61 16.99
CA PRO A 110 -10.29 -11.38 17.29
C PRO A 110 -11.57 -10.78 16.70
N ILE A 111 -12.39 -11.59 16.03
CA ILE A 111 -13.74 -11.23 15.58
C ILE A 111 -14.73 -12.17 16.26
N ALA A 112 -15.61 -11.66 17.12
CA ALA A 112 -16.58 -12.54 17.78
C ALA A 112 -17.69 -12.99 16.83
N ILE A 113 -17.98 -14.28 16.88
CA ILE A 113 -19.03 -14.94 16.12
C ILE A 113 -19.92 -15.68 17.09
N THR A 114 -21.23 -15.53 16.92
CA THR A 114 -22.23 -16.26 17.70
C THR A 114 -23.06 -17.14 16.80
N SER A 115 -23.02 -18.46 17.01
CA SER A 115 -23.91 -19.40 16.32
C SER A 115 -24.69 -20.21 17.34
N GLY A 116 -26.01 -19.99 17.38
CA GLY A 116 -26.88 -20.56 18.41
C GLY A 116 -26.54 -20.01 19.80
N ASN A 117 -26.18 -20.89 20.73
CA ASN A 117 -25.81 -20.53 22.11
C ASN A 117 -24.29 -20.58 22.36
N ILE A 118 -23.47 -20.73 21.31
CA ILE A 118 -22.02 -20.78 21.42
C ILE A 118 -21.43 -19.50 20.82
N ALA A 119 -20.56 -18.85 21.60
CA ALA A 119 -19.70 -17.78 21.15
C ALA A 119 -18.30 -18.34 20.89
N PHE A 120 -17.71 -17.95 19.76
CA PHE A 120 -16.33 -18.24 19.39
C PHE A 120 -15.70 -16.98 18.79
N GLU A 121 -14.38 -16.92 18.81
CA GLU A 121 -13.61 -15.87 18.16
C GLU A 121 -13.01 -16.42 16.88
N LEU A 122 -13.12 -15.66 15.79
CA LEU A 122 -12.37 -15.88 14.57
C LEU A 122 -11.04 -15.15 14.73
N ASP A 123 -9.98 -15.93 14.90
CA ASP A 123 -8.62 -15.44 15.10
C ASP A 123 -7.95 -15.18 13.75
N GLU A 124 -8.13 -16.10 12.81
CA GLU A 124 -7.53 -16.02 11.48
C GLU A 124 -8.52 -16.44 10.40
N LEU A 125 -8.52 -15.70 9.28
CA LEU A 125 -9.19 -16.07 8.03
C LEU A 125 -8.20 -15.91 6.88
N ARG A 126 -8.00 -16.97 6.09
CA ARG A 126 -7.09 -16.98 4.93
C ARG A 126 -7.83 -17.46 3.70
N PHE A 127 -7.71 -16.75 2.60
CA PHE A 127 -8.36 -17.10 1.33
C PHE A 127 -7.40 -17.90 0.44
N ASP A 128 -7.87 -19.03 -0.10
CA ASP A 128 -7.10 -19.85 -1.04
C ASP A 128 -6.74 -19.05 -2.31
N ASN A 129 -7.71 -18.31 -2.84
CA ASN A 129 -7.50 -17.30 -3.87
C ASN A 129 -7.82 -15.92 -3.30
N PRO A 130 -6.91 -14.95 -3.43
CA PRO A 130 -7.10 -13.66 -2.79
C PRO A 130 -8.23 -12.85 -3.44
N ILE A 131 -8.95 -12.10 -2.61
CA ILE A 131 -10.00 -11.19 -3.03
C ILE A 131 -9.37 -9.96 -3.69
N THR A 132 -9.76 -9.64 -4.92
CA THR A 132 -9.24 -8.44 -5.61
C THR A 132 -10.03 -7.21 -5.18
N LEU A 133 -9.46 -6.41 -4.27
CA LEU A 133 -10.08 -5.21 -3.71
C LEU A 133 -10.03 -4.01 -4.65
N GLN A 134 -8.97 -3.88 -5.43
CA GLN A 134 -8.84 -2.81 -6.41
C GLN A 134 -8.21 -3.37 -7.67
N SER A 135 -8.77 -2.99 -8.82
CA SER A 135 -8.16 -3.23 -10.12
C SER A 135 -8.56 -2.15 -11.12
N SER A 136 -8.15 -2.32 -12.38
CA SER A 136 -8.59 -1.46 -13.48
C SER A 136 -10.08 -1.55 -13.78
N THR A 137 -10.78 -2.62 -13.34
CA THR A 137 -12.24 -2.73 -13.47
C THR A 137 -12.94 -2.11 -12.27
N SER A 138 -14.11 -1.50 -12.51
CA SER A 138 -14.91 -0.85 -11.46
C SER A 138 -15.65 -1.84 -10.55
N ALA A 139 -15.77 -3.10 -10.95
CA ALA A 139 -16.32 -4.14 -10.10
C ALA A 139 -15.67 -5.49 -10.42
N SER A 140 -15.62 -6.35 -9.42
CA SER A 140 -15.20 -7.75 -9.52
C SER A 140 -16.04 -8.58 -8.55
N GLY A 141 -16.11 -9.88 -8.76
CA GLY A 141 -16.78 -10.80 -7.86
C GLY A 141 -16.44 -12.23 -8.21
N GLY A 142 -16.68 -13.13 -7.27
CA GLY A 142 -16.36 -14.53 -7.44
C GLY A 142 -16.53 -15.33 -6.17
N THR A 143 -15.99 -16.54 -6.21
CA THR A 143 -15.98 -17.48 -5.10
C THR A 143 -14.54 -17.89 -4.81
N THR A 144 -14.20 -18.03 -3.53
CA THR A 144 -12.96 -18.66 -3.08
C THR A 144 -13.27 -19.60 -1.92
N LEU A 145 -12.40 -20.57 -1.72
CA LEU A 145 -12.32 -21.28 -0.46
C LEU A 145 -11.44 -20.49 0.51
N ALA A 146 -11.61 -20.81 1.79
CA ALA A 146 -10.82 -20.25 2.88
C ALA A 146 -10.55 -21.28 3.97
N SER A 147 -9.49 -21.05 4.72
CA SER A 147 -9.26 -21.66 6.02
C SER A 147 -9.43 -20.62 7.12
N ALA A 148 -9.89 -21.06 8.29
CA ALA A 148 -10.01 -20.20 9.45
C ALA A 148 -9.49 -20.88 10.71
N VAL A 149 -9.00 -20.09 11.65
CA VAL A 149 -8.75 -20.52 13.03
C VAL A 149 -9.83 -19.89 13.90
N ILE A 150 -10.55 -20.73 14.63
CA ILE A 150 -11.53 -20.28 15.62
C ILE A 150 -11.11 -20.72 17.02
N SER A 151 -11.44 -19.92 18.02
CA SER A 151 -11.19 -20.24 19.43
C SER A 151 -12.42 -20.07 20.31
N ALA A 152 -12.53 -20.94 21.33
CA ALA A 152 -13.57 -20.89 22.34
C ALA A 152 -13.08 -21.53 23.65
N GLY A 153 -13.23 -20.82 24.78
CA GLY A 153 -12.93 -21.38 26.11
C GLY A 153 -11.51 -21.90 26.30
N GLY A 154 -10.52 -21.28 25.64
CA GLY A 154 -9.11 -21.69 25.69
C GLY A 154 -8.73 -22.85 24.77
N SER A 155 -9.66 -23.34 23.94
CA SER A 155 -9.38 -24.30 22.87
C SER A 155 -9.42 -23.59 21.51
N SER A 156 -8.59 -24.01 20.56
CA SER A 156 -8.63 -23.55 19.17
C SER A 156 -8.90 -24.70 18.20
N SER A 157 -9.43 -24.39 17.02
CA SER A 157 -9.70 -25.36 15.96
C SER A 157 -9.55 -24.72 14.59
N THR A 158 -8.97 -25.48 13.66
CA THR A 158 -8.84 -25.06 12.25
C THR A 158 -10.01 -25.57 11.44
N LEU A 159 -10.65 -24.66 10.72
CA LEU A 159 -11.68 -24.92 9.73
C LEU A 159 -11.06 -24.80 8.34
N ASN A 160 -11.43 -25.70 7.44
CA ASN A 160 -10.96 -25.70 6.06
C ASN A 160 -12.13 -25.78 5.10
N ASN A 161 -11.91 -25.38 3.85
CA ASN A 161 -12.91 -25.39 2.78
C ASN A 161 -14.15 -24.52 3.11
N ILE A 162 -13.94 -23.41 3.81
CA ILE A 162 -14.98 -22.41 4.04
C ILE A 162 -15.31 -21.76 2.70
N ASN A 163 -16.57 -21.77 2.30
CA ASN A 163 -16.97 -21.15 1.05
C ASN A 163 -17.19 -19.65 1.27
N VAL A 164 -16.49 -18.83 0.48
CA VAL A 164 -16.59 -17.38 0.51
C VAL A 164 -17.02 -16.88 -0.86
N THR A 165 -18.21 -16.29 -0.93
CA THR A 165 -18.69 -15.62 -2.14
C THR A 165 -18.58 -14.12 -1.94
N TYR A 166 -17.93 -13.41 -2.85
CA TYR A 166 -17.65 -11.99 -2.67
C TYR A 166 -17.98 -11.15 -3.90
N GLN A 167 -18.24 -9.88 -3.63
CA GLN A 167 -18.32 -8.81 -4.60
C GLN A 167 -17.50 -7.62 -4.12
N THR A 168 -16.77 -7.01 -5.04
CA THR A 168 -16.03 -5.78 -4.80
C THR A 168 -16.43 -4.72 -5.81
N VAL A 169 -16.68 -3.50 -5.34
CA VAL A 169 -16.98 -2.33 -6.17
C VAL A 169 -15.95 -1.25 -5.88
N ASN A 170 -15.36 -0.69 -6.93
CA ASN A 170 -14.46 0.45 -6.84
C ASN A 170 -15.12 1.73 -7.36
N VAL A 171 -15.13 2.76 -6.51
CA VAL A 171 -15.66 4.07 -6.85
C VAL A 171 -14.66 5.16 -6.47
N ASP A 172 -14.50 6.14 -7.35
CA ASP A 172 -13.76 7.35 -7.01
C ASP A 172 -14.65 8.23 -6.11
N SER A 173 -14.06 8.80 -5.06
CA SER A 173 -14.77 9.55 -4.02
C SER A 173 -13.85 10.60 -3.40
N VAL A 174 -14.31 11.26 -2.34
CA VAL A 174 -13.56 12.23 -1.55
C VAL A 174 -13.62 11.84 -0.08
N TYR A 175 -12.45 11.67 0.54
CA TYR A 175 -12.30 11.58 1.98
C TYR A 175 -12.29 12.98 2.57
N ASN A 176 -13.10 13.21 3.61
CA ASN A 176 -13.06 14.42 4.43
C ASN A 176 -12.98 13.98 5.89
N GLY A 177 -11.80 14.10 6.49
CA GLY A 177 -11.60 13.73 7.88
C GLY A 177 -10.52 14.56 8.54
N GLN A 178 -10.06 14.12 9.71
CA GLN A 178 -9.13 14.90 10.54
C GLN A 178 -7.80 15.20 9.85
N TYR A 179 -7.29 14.26 9.05
CA TYR A 179 -6.07 14.46 8.28
C TYR A 179 -6.20 15.51 7.15
N GLY A 180 -7.41 15.76 6.64
CA GLY A 180 -7.69 16.66 5.53
C GLY A 180 -8.62 16.06 4.47
N THR A 181 -8.70 16.73 3.31
CA THR A 181 -9.60 16.37 2.20
C THR A 181 -8.85 15.66 1.06
N LEU A 182 -8.98 14.36 0.89
CA LEU A 182 -8.23 13.63 -0.16
C LEU A 182 -9.16 13.09 -1.25
N PRO A 183 -8.82 13.22 -2.55
CA PRO A 183 -9.45 12.38 -3.56
C PRO A 183 -9.00 10.94 -3.33
N VAL A 184 -9.97 10.03 -3.25
CA VAL A 184 -9.74 8.63 -2.88
C VAL A 184 -10.41 7.70 -3.86
N ARG A 185 -9.96 6.45 -3.87
CA ARG A 185 -10.69 5.34 -4.49
C ARG A 185 -11.17 4.43 -3.37
N ALA A 186 -12.49 4.29 -3.23
CA ALA A 186 -13.08 3.37 -2.28
C ALA A 186 -13.11 1.96 -2.89
N ALA A 187 -12.79 0.96 -2.08
CA ALA A 187 -13.06 -0.44 -2.33
C ALA A 187 -14.13 -0.92 -1.37
N LEU A 188 -15.32 -1.18 -1.91
CA LEU A 188 -16.47 -1.69 -1.17
C LEU A 188 -16.51 -3.21 -1.36
N LEU A 189 -16.19 -3.95 -0.31
CA LEU A 189 -16.24 -5.41 -0.26
C LEU A 189 -17.50 -5.85 0.48
N ASN A 190 -18.23 -6.78 -0.11
CA ASN A 190 -19.23 -7.59 0.56
C ASN A 190 -18.91 -9.06 0.31
N ALA A 191 -18.72 -9.84 1.36
CA ALA A 191 -18.41 -11.26 1.29
C ALA A 191 -19.34 -12.07 2.20
N ALA A 192 -20.05 -13.03 1.62
CA ALA A 192 -20.80 -14.04 2.36
C ALA A 192 -19.87 -15.22 2.68
N VAL A 193 -19.78 -15.56 3.96
CA VAL A 193 -18.93 -16.62 4.51
C VAL A 193 -19.83 -17.71 5.06
N THR A 194 -19.76 -18.89 4.43
CA THR A 194 -20.57 -20.04 4.80
C THR A 194 -19.69 -21.22 5.20
N ALA A 195 -19.89 -21.74 6.41
CA ALA A 195 -19.15 -22.88 6.93
C ALA A 195 -20.02 -23.78 7.83
N SER A 196 -19.57 -25.02 8.05
CA SER A 196 -20.16 -25.91 9.06
C SER A 196 -19.06 -26.40 10.00
N VAL A 197 -19.29 -26.26 11.30
CA VAL A 197 -18.35 -26.63 12.36
C VAL A 197 -18.98 -27.67 13.26
N SER A 198 -18.26 -28.74 13.57
CA SER A 198 -18.73 -29.74 14.54
C SER A 198 -18.03 -29.54 15.89
N ILE A 199 -18.78 -29.09 16.89
CA ILE A 199 -18.30 -28.84 18.26
C ILE A 199 -19.03 -29.82 19.19
N LEU A 200 -18.27 -30.61 19.96
CA LEU A 200 -18.83 -31.57 20.94
C LEU A 200 -19.90 -32.52 20.36
N GLY A 201 -19.76 -32.90 19.08
CA GLY A 201 -20.70 -33.80 18.39
C GLY A 201 -21.95 -33.13 17.83
N ALA A 202 -22.12 -31.81 18.00
CA ALA A 202 -23.17 -31.02 17.35
C ALA A 202 -22.59 -30.21 16.19
N THR A 203 -23.32 -30.11 15.08
CA THR A 203 -22.94 -29.29 13.92
C THR A 203 -23.61 -27.93 14.00
N TYR A 204 -22.80 -26.88 13.85
CA TYR A 204 -23.17 -25.48 13.82
C TYR A 204 -22.88 -24.92 12.44
N ASN A 205 -23.83 -24.20 11.86
CA ASN A 205 -23.63 -23.54 10.57
C ASN A 205 -23.30 -22.07 10.82
N ILE A 206 -22.24 -21.61 10.18
CA ILE A 206 -21.83 -20.21 10.11
C ILE A 206 -22.36 -19.70 8.78
N ASP A 207 -23.17 -18.64 8.83
CA ASP A 207 -23.66 -17.90 7.67
C ASP A 207 -23.57 -16.42 7.99
N GLU A 208 -22.42 -15.84 7.66
CA GLU A 208 -22.05 -14.50 8.07
C GLU A 208 -21.68 -13.63 6.89
N THR A 209 -21.92 -12.32 7.02
CA THR A 209 -21.52 -11.35 6.01
C THR A 209 -20.40 -10.46 6.55
N LEU A 210 -19.29 -10.40 5.81
CA LEU A 210 -18.23 -9.42 6.01
C LEU A 210 -18.47 -8.26 5.05
N SER A 211 -18.73 -7.08 5.60
CA SER A 211 -18.89 -5.85 4.81
C SER A 211 -17.79 -4.87 5.19
N ASN A 212 -17.02 -4.44 4.20
CA ASN A 212 -15.89 -3.53 4.40
C ASN A 212 -15.85 -2.44 3.31
N SER A 213 -15.51 -1.22 3.71
CA SER A 213 -15.17 -0.10 2.87
C SER A 213 -13.76 0.41 3.25
N LEU A 214 -12.80 0.23 2.35
CA LEU A 214 -11.48 0.84 2.45
C LEU A 214 -11.40 2.03 1.49
N LEU A 215 -11.09 3.22 2.00
CA LEU A 215 -10.80 4.39 1.17
C LEU A 215 -9.29 4.51 1.03
N PHE A 216 -8.82 4.46 -0.21
CA PHE A 216 -7.41 4.56 -0.53
C PHE A 216 -7.06 5.93 -1.13
N ALA A 217 -6.03 6.59 -0.60
CA ALA A 217 -5.46 7.81 -1.19
C ALA A 217 -4.12 7.53 -1.86
N LYS A 218 -3.91 8.10 -3.06
CA LYS A 218 -2.67 7.90 -3.81
C LYS A 218 -1.45 8.37 -3.04
N GLY A 219 -0.42 7.54 -2.98
CA GLY A 219 0.84 7.83 -2.28
C GLY A 219 0.75 7.75 -0.76
N ILE A 220 -0.39 7.35 -0.18
CA ILE A 220 -0.58 7.21 1.27
C ILE A 220 -0.99 5.78 1.63
N GLY A 221 -2.05 5.25 0.99
CA GLY A 221 -2.66 3.98 1.40
C GLY A 221 -4.06 4.17 1.96
N ILE A 222 -4.42 3.37 2.96
CA ILE A 222 -5.74 3.37 3.61
C ILE A 222 -5.87 4.67 4.42
N VAL A 223 -6.85 5.52 4.08
CA VAL A 223 -7.15 6.75 4.84
C VAL A 223 -8.42 6.64 5.67
N ARG A 224 -9.26 5.65 5.35
CA ARG A 224 -10.39 5.25 6.17
C ARG A 224 -10.66 3.76 5.99
N HIS A 225 -10.92 3.09 7.10
CA HIS A 225 -11.47 1.75 7.12
C HIS A 225 -12.80 1.81 7.86
N SER A 226 -13.87 1.41 7.18
CA SER A 226 -15.14 1.15 7.84
C SER A 226 -15.61 -0.26 7.52
N GLY A 227 -16.00 -1.03 8.52
CA GLY A 227 -16.49 -2.37 8.27
C GLY A 227 -17.26 -2.93 9.44
N THR A 228 -18.13 -3.88 9.13
CA THR A 228 -18.86 -4.69 10.11
C THR A 228 -18.49 -6.13 9.83
N TYR A 229 -17.94 -6.79 10.85
CA TYR A 229 -17.51 -8.18 10.76
C TYR A 229 -18.39 -9.00 11.70
N VAL A 230 -19.34 -9.74 11.12
CA VAL A 230 -20.22 -10.70 11.81
C VAL A 230 -21.18 -10.06 12.83
N SER A 231 -20.68 -9.46 13.91
CA SER A 231 -21.44 -8.73 14.92
C SER A 231 -21.31 -7.21 14.77
N THR A 232 -22.36 -6.46 15.12
CA THR A 232 -22.30 -5.00 15.26
C THR A 232 -21.28 -4.55 16.31
N ASP A 233 -20.90 -5.42 17.23
CA ASP A 233 -19.89 -5.15 18.28
C ASP A 233 -18.48 -4.96 17.68
N TYR A 234 -18.25 -5.49 16.48
CA TYR A 234 -17.02 -5.37 15.69
C TYR A 234 -17.26 -4.47 14.48
N THR A 235 -17.76 -3.28 14.76
CA THR A 235 -17.83 -2.19 13.79
C THR A 235 -16.59 -1.32 13.91
N TYR A 236 -15.85 -1.21 12.83
CA TYR A 236 -14.73 -0.28 12.69
C TYR A 236 -15.17 0.91 11.85
N ASN A 237 -14.68 2.09 12.23
CA ASN A 237 -14.76 3.34 11.51
C ASN A 237 -13.50 4.17 11.82
N SER A 238 -12.35 3.61 11.46
CA SER A 238 -11.03 4.18 11.65
C SER A 238 -10.76 5.24 10.59
N GLU A 239 -10.46 6.46 11.02
CA GLU A 239 -10.11 7.60 10.15
C GLU A 239 -8.67 8.04 10.37
N LEU A 240 -7.95 8.30 9.28
CA LEU A 240 -6.55 8.73 9.34
C LEU A 240 -6.44 10.06 10.10
N THR A 241 -5.50 10.11 11.05
CA THR A 241 -5.14 11.31 11.80
C THR A 241 -3.71 11.75 11.54
N GLY A 242 -2.81 10.82 11.20
CA GLY A 242 -1.40 11.15 11.04
C GLY A 242 -0.59 10.13 10.24
N LEU A 243 0.55 10.60 9.74
CA LEU A 243 1.56 9.79 9.07
C LEU A 243 2.83 9.78 9.91
N ASN A 244 3.36 8.60 10.23
CA ASN A 244 4.54 8.43 11.07
C ASN A 244 5.68 7.82 10.24
N ASN A 245 6.86 8.45 10.27
CA ASN A 245 8.01 8.06 9.44
C ASN A 245 7.70 7.98 7.93
N LEU A 246 6.64 8.65 7.50
CA LEU A 246 6.20 8.75 6.12
C LEU A 246 6.28 10.20 5.64
N PRO A 247 6.44 10.42 4.32
CA PRO A 247 6.36 11.74 3.73
C PRO A 247 5.04 12.45 4.05
N ARG A 248 5.12 13.71 4.45
CA ARG A 248 3.96 14.60 4.61
C ARG A 248 3.37 14.92 3.24
N SER A 249 2.05 14.96 3.18
CA SER A 249 1.33 15.36 1.98
C SER A 249 1.56 16.84 1.66
N VAL A 250 1.74 17.15 0.38
CA VAL A 250 1.85 18.52 -0.14
C VAL A 250 0.51 18.92 -0.74
N TRP A 251 -0.04 20.05 -0.32
CA TRP A 251 -1.40 20.46 -0.62
C TRP A 251 -1.42 21.83 -1.28
N PHE A 252 -2.17 21.93 -2.37
CA PHE A 252 -2.46 23.18 -3.04
C PHE A 252 -3.98 23.35 -3.14
N ASN A 253 -4.46 24.58 -2.95
CA ASN A 253 -5.83 24.98 -3.23
C ASN A 253 -5.90 25.58 -4.63
N TYR A 254 -6.88 25.14 -5.41
CA TYR A 254 -7.23 25.78 -6.67
C TYR A 254 -7.73 27.20 -6.37
N ASN A 255 -7.14 28.19 -7.05
CA ASN A 255 -7.49 29.59 -6.87
C ASN A 255 -7.53 30.29 -8.22
N ASN A 256 -8.70 30.25 -8.89
CA ASN A 256 -8.95 30.89 -10.18
C ASN A 256 -7.85 30.64 -11.23
N GLY A 257 -7.43 29.37 -11.39
CA GLY A 257 -6.38 28.98 -12.33
C GLY A 257 -4.94 29.20 -11.84
N ASN A 258 -4.74 29.73 -10.62
CA ASN A 258 -3.44 30.00 -10.00
C ASN A 258 -3.33 29.31 -8.63
N PRO A 259 -2.97 28.02 -8.58
CA PRO A 259 -2.94 27.25 -7.34
C PRO A 259 -2.07 27.91 -6.27
N GLN A 260 -2.53 27.87 -5.03
CA GLN A 260 -1.81 28.39 -3.87
C GLN A 260 -1.51 27.25 -2.91
N LEU A 261 -0.34 27.26 -2.27
CA LEU A 261 -0.03 26.29 -1.23
C LEU A 261 -1.09 26.39 -0.12
N ALA A 262 -1.69 25.26 0.26
CA ALA A 262 -2.70 25.24 1.30
C ALA A 262 -2.08 25.59 2.66
N SER A 263 -2.88 26.20 3.55
CA SER A 263 -2.43 26.55 4.89
C SER A 263 -1.89 25.33 5.64
N GLY A 264 -0.73 25.47 6.28
CA GLY A 264 -0.06 24.38 7.00
C GLY A 264 0.68 23.37 6.11
N SER A 265 0.61 23.50 4.79
CA SER A 265 1.39 22.68 3.87
C SER A 265 2.78 23.29 3.60
N SER A 266 3.66 22.46 3.03
CA SER A 266 5.01 22.84 2.62
C SER A 266 5.19 22.49 1.15
N SER A 267 5.79 23.39 0.38
CA SER A 267 6.19 23.09 -1.01
C SER A 267 7.43 22.18 -1.08
N ILE A 268 8.06 21.88 0.05
CA ILE A 268 9.22 20.99 0.14
C ILE A 268 8.76 19.65 0.72
N PHE A 269 9.18 18.55 0.10
CA PHE A 269 8.92 17.20 0.63
C PHE A 269 9.67 16.96 1.94
N GLN A 270 8.95 16.46 2.94
CA GLN A 270 9.46 16.23 4.30
C GLN A 270 8.88 14.94 4.85
N ILE A 271 9.65 14.18 5.63
CA ILE A 271 9.17 13.06 6.43
C ILE A 271 8.77 13.59 7.81
N ASN A 272 7.60 13.17 8.30
CA ASN A 272 7.14 13.57 9.62
C ASN A 272 8.11 13.10 10.71
N GLY A 273 8.60 14.03 11.54
CA GLY A 273 9.57 13.75 12.60
C GLY A 273 11.04 13.64 12.15
N GLN A 274 11.34 13.62 10.84
CA GLN A 274 12.71 13.46 10.33
C GLN A 274 13.20 14.65 9.49
N GLY A 275 12.31 15.52 9.01
CA GLY A 275 12.66 16.73 8.27
C GLY A 275 12.65 16.52 6.75
N THR A 276 13.47 17.28 6.02
CA THR A 276 13.47 17.29 4.54
C THR A 276 13.91 15.96 3.96
N ILE A 277 13.22 15.48 2.93
CA ILE A 277 13.70 14.35 2.13
C ILE A 277 14.88 14.84 1.29
N SER A 278 16.07 14.41 1.68
CA SER A 278 17.34 14.82 1.08
C SER A 278 17.55 14.16 -0.28
N SER A 279 17.85 14.95 -1.31
CA SER A 279 18.22 14.46 -2.64
C SER A 279 19.57 13.73 -2.69
N ASN A 280 20.37 13.83 -1.62
CA ASN A 280 21.59 13.04 -1.47
C ASN A 280 21.29 11.60 -1.04
N ASP A 281 20.21 11.38 -0.30
CA ASP A 281 19.87 10.07 0.27
C ASP A 281 18.81 9.35 -0.58
N TYR A 282 17.91 10.12 -1.19
CA TYR A 282 16.83 9.62 -2.02
C TYR A 282 16.94 10.13 -3.45
N ARG A 283 16.47 9.33 -4.40
CA ARG A 283 16.09 9.77 -5.75
C ARG A 283 14.56 9.82 -5.85
N LEU A 284 14.01 10.83 -6.52
CA LEU A 284 12.58 10.82 -6.88
C LEU A 284 12.39 10.00 -8.15
N ALA A 285 12.04 8.73 -7.98
CA ALA A 285 12.09 7.72 -9.04
C ALA A 285 11.13 8.02 -10.21
N ASN A 286 10.00 8.66 -9.94
CA ASN A 286 8.99 9.01 -10.95
C ASN A 286 8.95 10.51 -11.30
N LEU A 287 10.07 11.22 -11.11
CA LEU A 287 10.18 12.67 -11.35
C LEU A 287 9.69 13.08 -12.75
N ASP A 288 10.17 12.40 -13.79
CA ASP A 288 9.82 12.72 -15.18
C ASP A 288 8.33 12.48 -15.44
N ASN A 289 7.76 11.41 -14.89
CA ASN A 289 6.34 11.10 -15.02
C ASN A 289 5.46 12.17 -14.37
N ILE A 290 5.86 12.68 -13.20
CA ILE A 290 5.14 13.78 -12.51
C ILE A 290 5.22 15.05 -13.35
N ASN A 291 6.42 15.42 -13.81
CA ASN A 291 6.62 16.64 -14.58
C ASN A 291 5.94 16.59 -15.96
N ALA A 292 5.79 15.41 -16.56
CA ALA A 292 5.07 15.20 -17.80
C ALA A 292 3.56 15.50 -17.70
N LEU A 293 2.99 15.52 -16.49
CA LEU A 293 1.60 15.93 -16.28
C LEU A 293 1.36 17.41 -16.63
N GLY A 294 2.40 18.24 -16.61
CA GLY A 294 2.37 19.64 -17.06
C GLY A 294 1.66 20.64 -16.13
N TRP A 295 0.90 20.17 -15.13
CA TRP A 295 0.23 21.02 -14.14
C TRP A 295 0.88 20.99 -12.75
N ILE A 296 1.78 20.04 -12.52
CA ILE A 296 2.63 19.92 -11.35
C ILE A 296 4.09 19.90 -11.83
N ARG A 297 4.97 20.58 -11.10
CA ARG A 297 6.40 20.58 -11.34
C ARG A 297 7.15 20.31 -10.05
N VAL A 298 7.96 19.27 -10.05
CA VAL A 298 8.93 18.97 -9.00
C VAL A 298 10.32 19.27 -9.51
N GLN A 299 11.09 20.01 -8.72
CA GLN A 299 12.48 20.34 -8.99
C GLN A 299 13.38 19.74 -7.92
N GLU A 300 14.36 18.96 -8.36
CA GLU A 300 15.50 18.57 -7.52
C GLU A 300 16.46 19.75 -7.38
N GLY A 301 16.74 20.13 -6.15
CA GLY A 301 17.74 21.16 -5.82
C GLY A 301 18.79 20.61 -4.87
N SER A 302 19.66 21.49 -4.36
CA SER A 302 20.70 21.11 -3.42
C SER A 302 20.10 20.63 -2.09
N GLY A 303 20.07 19.30 -1.91
CA GLY A 303 19.59 18.61 -0.71
C GLY A 303 18.08 18.58 -0.51
N ARG A 304 17.26 18.93 -1.51
CA ARG A 304 15.79 18.97 -1.35
C ARG A 304 15.03 18.82 -2.67
N TYR A 305 13.76 18.47 -2.55
CA TYR A 305 12.78 18.45 -3.64
C TYR A 305 11.70 19.51 -3.39
N THR A 306 11.51 20.41 -4.34
CA THR A 306 10.51 21.49 -4.27
C THR A 306 9.41 21.28 -5.28
N VAL A 307 8.16 21.43 -4.85
CA VAL A 307 6.94 21.29 -5.63
C VAL A 307 6.38 22.67 -5.96
N SER A 308 5.92 22.84 -7.20
CA SER A 308 5.20 24.02 -7.66
C SER A 308 4.10 23.61 -8.63
N MET A 309 3.06 24.43 -8.76
CA MET A 309 1.98 24.24 -9.72
C MET A 309 1.86 25.52 -10.57
N PRO A 310 2.38 25.53 -11.81
CA PRO A 310 2.55 26.76 -12.60
C PRO A 310 1.26 27.47 -13.04
N GLY A 311 0.07 26.95 -12.70
CA GLY A 311 -1.21 27.54 -13.09
C GLY A 311 -1.56 27.30 -14.56
N GLY A 312 -2.77 27.72 -14.96
CA GLY A 312 -3.22 27.70 -16.37
C GLY A 312 -4.14 26.54 -16.77
N GLY A 313 -4.34 26.38 -18.09
CA GLY A 313 -5.39 25.51 -18.66
C GLY A 313 -5.15 24.00 -18.56
N SER A 314 -3.97 23.56 -18.10
CA SER A 314 -3.65 22.15 -17.87
C SER A 314 -4.05 21.67 -16.47
N LEU A 315 -4.52 22.56 -15.59
CA LEU A 315 -4.93 22.19 -14.23
C LEU A 315 -6.13 21.23 -14.25
N PRO A 316 -6.12 20.20 -13.39
CA PRO A 316 -7.29 19.37 -13.16
C PRO A 316 -8.50 20.20 -12.73
N THR A 317 -9.68 19.84 -13.26
CA THR A 317 -10.97 20.48 -12.93
C THR A 317 -11.64 19.87 -11.70
N SER A 318 -11.07 18.82 -11.13
CA SER A 318 -11.52 18.16 -9.90
C SER A 318 -10.34 17.92 -8.97
N SER A 319 -10.60 17.77 -7.68
CA SER A 319 -9.56 17.42 -6.70
C SER A 319 -8.79 16.18 -7.16
N THR A 320 -7.46 16.32 -7.24
CA THR A 320 -6.60 15.31 -7.88
C THR A 320 -5.31 15.15 -7.09
N SER A 321 -4.93 13.89 -6.85
CA SER A 321 -3.66 13.53 -6.22
C SER A 321 -2.71 12.81 -7.16
N VAL A 322 -1.42 13.02 -6.95
CA VAL A 322 -0.31 12.34 -7.62
C VAL A 322 0.60 11.72 -6.56
N GLU A 323 1.06 10.51 -6.82
CA GLU A 323 2.08 9.85 -6.00
C GLU A 323 3.48 10.33 -6.42
N ALA A 324 4.33 10.65 -5.45
CA ALA A 324 5.75 10.89 -5.63
C ALA A 324 6.55 9.79 -4.92
N VAL A 325 7.33 9.01 -5.68
CA VAL A 325 8.01 7.81 -5.18
C VAL A 325 9.48 8.11 -4.94
N PHE A 326 9.88 8.18 -3.68
CA PHE A 326 11.27 8.34 -3.28
C PHE A 326 11.90 6.97 -3.08
N GLU A 327 13.02 6.73 -3.75
CA GLU A 327 13.81 5.52 -3.62
C GLU A 327 15.15 5.86 -2.96
N HIS A 328 15.47 5.20 -1.85
CA HIS A 328 16.72 5.41 -1.15
C HIS A 328 17.89 4.92 -2.01
N ARG A 329 18.87 5.78 -2.28
CA ARG A 329 19.96 5.51 -3.26
C ARG A 329 20.82 4.30 -2.89
N VAL A 330 21.04 4.06 -1.58
CA VAL A 330 21.84 2.92 -1.09
C VAL A 330 21.03 1.63 -0.94
N THR A 331 19.84 1.68 -0.34
CA THR A 331 19.09 0.46 0.05
C THR A 331 18.04 0.05 -0.97
N GLY A 332 17.71 0.90 -1.94
CA GLY A 332 16.62 0.68 -2.90
C GLY A 332 15.21 0.73 -2.28
N ARG A 333 15.10 0.97 -0.96
CA ARG A 333 13.80 1.04 -0.29
C ARG A 333 13.00 2.24 -0.79
N ARG A 334 11.71 2.02 -1.02
CA ARG A 334 10.79 3.05 -1.53
C ARG A 334 9.87 3.57 -0.43
N ILE A 335 9.64 4.88 -0.45
CA ILE A 335 8.60 5.55 0.31
C ILE A 335 7.80 6.44 -0.66
N SER A 336 6.49 6.45 -0.49
CA SER A 336 5.60 7.25 -1.31
C SER A 336 5.15 8.51 -0.59
N ALA A 337 5.03 9.59 -1.34
CA ALA A 337 4.48 10.87 -0.90
C ALA A 337 3.27 11.23 -1.76
N ASN A 338 2.45 12.14 -1.26
CA ASN A 338 1.25 12.63 -1.92
C ASN A 338 1.41 14.12 -2.26
N VAL A 339 1.03 14.49 -3.48
CA VAL A 339 0.77 15.89 -3.84
C VAL A 339 -0.67 16.02 -4.31
N THR A 340 -1.43 16.92 -3.70
CA THR A 340 -2.86 17.10 -3.97
C THR A 340 -3.17 18.53 -4.37
N LEU A 341 -3.93 18.67 -5.46
CA LEU A 341 -4.65 19.90 -5.81
C LEU A 341 -6.10 19.74 -5.37
N LEU A 342 -6.57 20.62 -4.50
CA LEU A 342 -7.95 20.70 -4.03
C LEU A 342 -8.73 21.68 -4.89
N VAL A 343 -9.82 21.21 -5.48
CA VAL A 343 -10.79 22.05 -6.18
C VAL A 343 -12.00 22.26 -5.24
N PRO A 344 -12.53 23.50 -5.14
CA PRO A 344 -13.69 23.83 -4.30
C PRO A 344 -14.93 22.99 -4.53
#